data_AF-A0A6J8AT27-F1
#
_entry.id   AF-A0A6J8AT27-F1
#
_cell.length_a   1.000
_cell.length_b   1.000
_cell.length_c   1.000
_cell.angle_alpha   90.00
_cell.angle_beta   90.00
_cell.angle_gamma   90.00
#
_symmetry.space_group_name_H-M   'P 1'
#
loop_
_entity.id
_entity.type
_entity.pdbx_description
1 polymer ?
#
loop_
_entity_poly.entity_id
_entity_poly.type
_entity_poly.pdbx_seq_one_letter_code
_entity_poly.pdbx_strand_id
1 'polypeptide(L)'
;MALLATCAKSGTFAFSKFGLFKLCPSSYSIGSSINRNYVTKKEKIDIHSLPKAPKRPMTSYLEFYKNHYNEIVENNNLQTDKKKASKAVQICSGMWESLDDVTRKGYQDRAHARLEAYKEEMQKFKDSLTPEQKELLKEAKKQKREEKVKKKEKKEEKQKNVEHGLPKRPLSSYMFFVNSKMPNPYSDKSATEYVQMLGHEWKELSKEDKQSFEELAAEAKEEYSLKMTQWVENMVEQGDGSDVKVSLLQKELEKLEVPKKNTSGYQIYRHHHKEGPLWSTLSDEEKEKWVKKAVKDLHRYEKEMEEWYQKIEDKGKTDFVEEMFELIKTNKKKPTKK
;
A
#
# COMPACT_ATOMS: atom_id res chain seq x y z
N MET A 1 21.59 -66.51 -13.61
CA MET A 1 21.21 -67.37 -12.47
C MET A 1 20.85 -66.43 -11.32
N ALA A 2 19.58 -66.07 -11.19
CA ALA A 2 18.54 -66.79 -10.44
C ALA A 2 18.71 -66.64 -8.92
N LEU A 3 17.77 -65.89 -8.31
CA LEU A 3 17.16 -66.01 -6.97
C LEU A 3 16.11 -64.85 -6.90
N LEU A 4 14.90 -65.02 -7.44
CA LEU A 4 13.63 -65.40 -6.77
C LEU A 4 13.30 -64.53 -5.53
N ALA A 5 12.34 -63.60 -5.62
CA ALA A 5 10.90 -63.74 -5.28
C ALA A 5 10.69 -63.71 -3.75
N THR A 6 9.81 -62.95 -3.08
CA THR A 6 8.45 -62.45 -3.31
C THR A 6 8.12 -61.43 -2.20
N CYS A 7 7.34 -60.37 -2.44
CA CYS A 7 6.23 -60.00 -1.54
C CYS A 7 5.31 -58.97 -2.21
N ALA A 8 4.01 -59.18 -2.03
CA ALA A 8 2.91 -58.51 -2.70
C ALA A 8 2.29 -57.42 -1.81
N LYS A 9 1.71 -56.41 -2.48
CA LYS A 9 0.48 -55.67 -2.12
C LYS A 9 0.37 -55.07 -0.71
N SER A 10 0.54 -53.76 -0.62
CA SER A 10 -0.40 -52.86 0.08
C SER A 10 -0.12 -51.40 -0.31
N GLY A 11 -1.18 -50.62 -0.55
CA GLY A 11 -1.11 -49.15 -0.54
C GLY A 11 -0.79 -48.45 -1.86
N THR A 12 -1.61 -48.65 -2.89
CA THR A 12 -1.78 -47.62 -3.94
C THR A 12 -2.51 -46.42 -3.32
N PHE A 13 -1.76 -45.45 -2.77
CA PHE A 13 -2.26 -44.10 -2.54
C PHE A 13 -1.53 -43.13 -3.49
N ALA A 14 -2.32 -42.31 -4.16
CA ALA A 14 -1.97 -41.64 -5.40
C ALA A 14 -0.96 -40.49 -5.24
N PHE A 15 0.33 -40.78 -5.33
CA PHE A 15 1.38 -39.79 -5.63
C PHE A 15 1.44 -39.45 -7.14
N SER A 16 0.29 -39.18 -7.76
CA SER A 16 0.17 -38.93 -9.21
C SER A 16 -0.17 -37.47 -9.57
N LYS A 17 0.09 -36.50 -8.68
CA LYS A 17 -0.14 -35.07 -8.98
C LYS A 17 1.07 -34.14 -8.93
N PHE A 18 2.25 -34.62 -8.53
CA PHE A 18 3.47 -33.82 -8.60
C PHE A 18 4.36 -34.33 -9.72
N GLY A 19 4.21 -33.71 -10.88
CA GLY A 19 5.17 -33.85 -11.96
C GLY A 19 6.56 -33.50 -11.43
N LEU A 20 7.47 -34.48 -11.51
CA LEU A 20 8.90 -34.24 -11.32
C LEU A 20 9.29 -32.99 -12.10
N PHE A 21 9.72 -31.97 -11.36
CA PHE A 21 10.43 -30.83 -11.91
C PHE A 21 11.68 -31.37 -12.62
N LYS A 22 11.59 -31.55 -13.95
CA LYS A 22 12.77 -31.67 -14.80
C LYS A 22 13.62 -30.44 -14.52
N LEU A 23 14.81 -30.68 -13.96
CA LEU A 23 15.87 -29.70 -13.84
C LEU A 23 16.12 -29.10 -15.22
N CYS A 24 15.61 -27.89 -15.45
CA CYS A 24 15.98 -27.07 -16.58
C CYS A 24 17.27 -26.35 -16.19
N PRO A 25 18.38 -26.51 -16.93
CA PRO A 25 19.61 -25.80 -16.62
C PRO A 25 19.36 -24.30 -16.79
N SER A 26 19.41 -23.60 -15.67
CA SER A 26 19.26 -22.15 -15.61
C SER A 26 20.46 -21.49 -16.31
N SER A 27 20.30 -21.13 -17.58
CA SER A 27 21.18 -20.15 -18.23
C SER A 27 20.88 -18.78 -17.63
N TYR A 28 21.53 -18.46 -16.51
CA TYR A 28 21.51 -17.12 -15.94
C TYR A 28 22.25 -16.17 -16.88
N SER A 29 21.47 -15.35 -17.59
CA SER A 29 21.95 -14.11 -18.19
C SER A 29 22.51 -13.22 -17.07
N ILE A 30 23.74 -12.76 -17.27
CA ILE A 30 24.49 -11.88 -16.37
C ILE A 30 23.78 -10.51 -16.37
N GLY A 31 22.83 -10.34 -15.45
CA GLY A 31 22.34 -9.03 -15.08
C GLY A 31 23.32 -8.39 -14.12
N SER A 32 24.06 -7.37 -14.59
CA SER A 32 24.95 -6.57 -13.75
C SER A 32 24.20 -6.10 -12.49
N SER A 33 24.77 -6.39 -11.33
CA SER A 33 24.32 -5.87 -10.04
C SER A 33 24.55 -4.37 -9.96
N ILE A 34 23.69 -3.59 -10.63
CA ILE A 34 23.59 -2.16 -10.37
C ILE A 34 22.86 -2.02 -9.04
N ASN A 35 23.57 -1.40 -8.10
CA ASN A 35 23.18 -1.05 -6.75
C ASN A 35 21.75 -0.48 -6.72
N ARG A 36 20.78 -1.29 -6.30
CA ARG A 36 19.35 -0.98 -6.36
C ARG A 36 18.90 -0.26 -5.08
N ASN A 37 19.61 0.79 -4.64
CA ASN A 37 19.27 1.54 -3.42
C ASN A 37 19.74 3.02 -3.40
N TYR A 38 19.65 3.71 -4.54
CA TYR A 38 19.51 5.16 -4.55
C TYR A 38 18.33 5.52 -5.44
N VAL A 39 17.10 5.31 -4.94
CA VAL A 39 15.98 6.09 -5.47
C VAL A 39 16.19 7.50 -4.93
N THR A 40 16.91 8.33 -5.69
CA THR A 40 17.00 9.77 -5.43
C THR A 40 15.57 10.27 -5.33
N LYS A 41 15.16 10.69 -4.13
CA LYS A 41 13.83 11.26 -3.89
C LYS A 41 13.73 12.46 -4.83
N LYS A 42 12.96 12.32 -5.93
CA LYS A 42 12.80 13.40 -6.92
C LYS A 42 12.44 14.67 -6.17
N GLU A 43 13.27 15.69 -6.33
CA GLU A 43 13.00 16.99 -5.71
C GLU A 43 11.64 17.50 -6.21
N LYS A 44 10.83 17.96 -5.26
CA LYS A 44 9.55 18.58 -5.59
C LYS A 44 9.85 19.90 -6.27
N ILE A 45 9.33 20.06 -7.48
CA ILE A 45 9.47 21.32 -8.20
C ILE A 45 8.66 22.36 -7.44
N ASP A 46 9.30 23.45 -7.00
CA ASP A 46 8.59 24.57 -6.41
C ASP A 46 7.79 25.29 -7.51
N ILE A 47 6.47 25.10 -7.47
CA ILE A 47 5.56 25.69 -8.45
C ILE A 47 5.43 27.21 -8.22
N HIS A 48 5.80 27.72 -7.05
CA HIS A 48 5.68 29.14 -6.72
C HIS A 48 6.79 30.01 -7.34
N SER A 49 7.95 29.44 -7.61
CA SER A 49 9.07 30.12 -8.29
C SER A 49 8.90 30.22 -9.81
N LEU A 50 7.93 29.49 -10.39
CA LEU A 50 7.65 29.51 -11.83
C LEU A 50 6.63 30.61 -12.21
N PRO A 51 6.73 31.19 -13.42
CA PRO A 51 5.72 32.11 -13.93
C PRO A 51 4.31 31.52 -13.85
N LYS A 52 3.39 32.26 -13.23
CA LYS A 52 2.02 31.78 -13.00
C LYS A 52 1.20 31.88 -14.28
N ALA A 53 0.74 30.73 -14.75
CA ALA A 53 -0.15 30.68 -15.91
C ALA A 53 -1.47 31.43 -15.62
N PRO A 54 -1.98 32.23 -16.58
CA PRO A 54 -3.31 32.84 -16.47
C PRO A 54 -4.38 31.79 -16.15
N LYS A 55 -5.35 32.14 -15.30
CA LYS A 55 -6.46 31.25 -14.92
C LYS A 55 -7.59 31.37 -15.93
N ARG A 56 -8.25 30.25 -16.23
CA ARG A 56 -9.44 30.25 -17.08
C ARG A 56 -10.52 31.15 -16.47
N PRO A 57 -11.17 32.03 -17.25
CA PRO A 57 -12.26 32.87 -16.76
C PRO A 57 -13.48 32.00 -16.44
N MET A 58 -14.34 32.51 -15.56
CA MET A 58 -15.59 31.84 -15.20
C MET A 58 -16.52 31.72 -16.42
N THR A 59 -17.28 30.63 -16.51
CA THR A 59 -18.35 30.51 -17.51
C THR A 59 -19.52 31.45 -17.18
N SER A 60 -20.47 31.60 -18.10
CA SER A 60 -21.68 32.43 -17.90
C SER A 60 -22.46 32.03 -16.65
N TYR A 61 -22.74 30.74 -16.48
CA TYR A 61 -23.40 30.20 -15.29
C TYR A 61 -22.58 30.40 -14.01
N LEU A 62 -21.25 30.20 -14.04
CA LEU A 62 -20.41 30.38 -12.84
C LEU A 62 -20.33 31.85 -12.40
N GLU A 63 -20.38 32.79 -13.34
CA GLU A 63 -20.50 34.23 -13.03
C GLU A 63 -21.83 34.53 -12.35
N PHE A 64 -22.94 34.04 -12.93
CA PHE A 64 -24.27 34.16 -12.33
C PHE A 64 -24.32 33.55 -10.93
N TYR A 65 -23.84 32.30 -10.78
CA TYR A 65 -23.76 31.60 -9.51
C TYR A 65 -22.99 32.41 -8.47
N LYS A 66 -21.83 32.97 -8.83
CA LYS A 66 -21.03 33.80 -7.92
C LYS A 66 -21.79 35.04 -7.46
N ASN A 67 -22.53 35.69 -8.36
CA ASN A 67 -23.26 36.93 -8.07
C ASN A 67 -24.49 36.68 -7.17
N HIS A 68 -25.16 35.54 -7.33
CA HIS A 68 -26.37 35.20 -6.58
C HIS A 68 -26.14 34.23 -5.40
N TYR A 69 -24.91 33.78 -5.17
CA TYR A 69 -24.62 32.79 -4.13
C TYR A 69 -25.01 33.28 -2.73
N ASN A 70 -24.61 34.49 -2.37
CA ASN A 70 -24.89 35.05 -1.04
C ASN A 70 -26.40 35.22 -0.82
N GLU A 71 -27.12 35.75 -1.81
CA GLU A 71 -28.57 35.91 -1.78
C GLU A 71 -29.30 34.58 -1.58
N ILE A 72 -28.90 33.54 -2.34
CA ILE A 72 -29.48 32.20 -2.22
C ILE A 72 -29.23 31.62 -0.83
N VAL A 73 -28.03 31.82 -0.28
CA VAL A 73 -27.66 31.35 1.05
C VAL A 73 -28.48 32.03 2.14
N GLU A 74 -28.61 33.36 2.08
CA GLU A 74 -29.36 34.16 3.05
C GLU A 74 -30.86 33.84 3.00
N ASN A 75 -31.47 33.88 1.82
CA ASN A 75 -32.92 33.66 1.66
C ASN A 75 -33.36 32.25 2.04
N ASN A 76 -32.45 31.27 2.02
CA ASN A 76 -32.76 29.87 2.34
C ASN A 76 -32.13 29.40 3.66
N ASN A 77 -31.56 30.30 4.47
CA ASN A 77 -30.86 29.98 5.72
C ASN A 77 -29.82 28.85 5.58
N LEU A 78 -29.11 28.82 4.44
CA LEU A 78 -28.14 27.79 4.10
C LEU A 78 -26.73 28.16 4.62
N GLN A 79 -26.55 28.23 5.94
CA GLN A 79 -25.21 28.41 6.52
C GLN A 79 -24.20 27.32 6.03
N THR A 80 -22.91 27.64 6.15
CA THR A 80 -21.70 27.07 5.49
C THR A 80 -21.37 25.58 5.67
N ASP A 81 -22.37 24.70 5.77
CA ASP A 81 -22.17 23.24 5.76
C ASP A 81 -22.09 22.71 4.32
N LYS A 82 -21.18 21.77 4.06
CA LYS A 82 -20.94 21.17 2.73
C LYS A 82 -22.20 20.54 2.13
N LYS A 83 -23.08 19.96 2.97
CA LYS A 83 -24.36 19.38 2.51
C LYS A 83 -25.35 20.46 2.04
N LYS A 84 -25.27 21.68 2.59
CA LYS A 84 -26.15 22.80 2.24
C LYS A 84 -25.68 23.54 0.98
N ALA A 85 -24.38 23.51 0.67
CA ALA A 85 -23.83 24.03 -0.58
C ALA A 85 -24.44 23.35 -1.83
N SER A 86 -24.73 22.04 -1.76
CA SER A 86 -25.41 21.32 -2.84
C SER A 86 -26.82 21.86 -3.12
N LYS A 87 -27.56 22.23 -2.07
CA LYS A 87 -28.91 22.80 -2.19
C LYS A 87 -28.87 24.19 -2.81
N ALA A 88 -27.88 25.02 -2.46
CA ALA A 88 -27.68 26.33 -3.07
C ALA A 88 -27.37 26.22 -4.58
N VAL A 89 -26.57 25.23 -5.00
CA VAL A 89 -26.31 24.95 -6.43
C VAL A 89 -27.59 24.57 -7.16
N GLN A 90 -28.43 23.71 -6.58
CA GLN A 90 -29.71 23.31 -7.18
C GLN A 90 -30.66 24.51 -7.36
N ILE A 91 -30.80 25.35 -6.33
CA ILE A 91 -31.62 26.56 -6.40
C ILE A 91 -31.09 27.52 -7.48
N CYS A 92 -29.77 27.75 -7.51
CA CYS A 92 -29.18 28.61 -8.53
C CYS A 92 -29.35 28.06 -9.94
N SER A 93 -29.28 26.74 -10.12
CA SER A 93 -29.57 26.09 -11.42
C SER A 93 -31.01 26.36 -11.86
N GLY A 94 -31.99 26.17 -10.97
CA GLY A 94 -33.39 26.48 -11.26
C GLY A 94 -33.62 27.96 -11.59
N MET A 95 -32.94 28.87 -10.88
CA MET A 95 -32.98 30.30 -11.20
C MET A 95 -32.42 30.55 -12.60
N TRP A 96 -31.24 29.99 -12.93
CA TRP A 96 -30.59 30.13 -14.23
C TRP A 96 -31.45 29.63 -15.39
N GLU A 97 -32.15 28.51 -15.21
CA GLU A 97 -33.10 27.96 -16.19
C GLU A 97 -34.34 28.84 -16.36
N SER A 98 -34.73 29.58 -15.33
CA SER A 98 -35.87 30.51 -15.34
C SER A 98 -35.51 31.91 -15.85
N LEU A 99 -34.23 32.23 -16.09
CA LEU A 99 -33.81 33.52 -16.63
C LEU A 99 -34.37 33.76 -18.04
N ASP A 100 -34.68 35.02 -18.34
CA ASP A 100 -35.01 35.45 -19.69
C ASP A 100 -33.82 35.28 -20.65
N ASP A 101 -34.14 34.98 -21.90
CA ASP A 101 -33.11 34.67 -22.91
C ASP A 101 -32.19 35.87 -23.21
N VAL A 102 -32.69 37.10 -23.04
CA VAL A 102 -31.92 38.32 -23.27
C VAL A 102 -30.82 38.47 -22.21
N THR A 103 -31.19 38.38 -20.93
CA THR A 103 -30.23 38.47 -19.81
C THR A 103 -29.27 37.30 -19.83
N ARG A 104 -29.78 36.08 -20.09
CA ARG A 104 -28.95 34.88 -20.24
C ARG A 104 -27.90 35.05 -21.35
N LYS A 105 -28.30 35.57 -22.51
CA LYS A 105 -27.40 35.87 -23.62
C LYS A 105 -26.34 36.91 -23.24
N GLY A 106 -26.72 37.95 -22.50
CA GLY A 106 -25.75 38.93 -21.99
C GLY A 106 -24.64 38.30 -21.13
N TYR A 107 -24.97 37.31 -20.29
CA TYR A 107 -23.96 36.54 -19.55
C TYR A 107 -23.09 35.66 -20.47
N GLN A 108 -23.66 35.08 -21.51
CA GLN A 108 -22.92 34.28 -22.51
C GLN A 108 -21.93 35.14 -23.29
N ASP A 109 -22.36 36.32 -23.76
CA ASP A 109 -21.53 37.25 -24.51
C ASP A 109 -20.36 37.76 -23.66
N ARG A 110 -20.62 38.14 -22.39
CA ARG A 110 -19.56 38.50 -21.44
C ARG A 110 -18.59 37.33 -21.19
N ALA A 111 -19.10 36.11 -21.03
CA ALA A 111 -18.26 34.94 -20.83
C ALA A 111 -17.39 34.63 -22.06
N HIS A 112 -17.93 34.79 -23.27
CA HIS A 112 -17.20 34.64 -24.52
C HIS A 112 -16.11 35.69 -24.64
N ALA A 113 -16.42 36.97 -24.44
CA ALA A 113 -15.43 38.05 -24.47
C ALA A 113 -14.29 37.82 -23.46
N ARG A 114 -14.61 37.39 -22.23
CA ARG A 114 -13.61 37.03 -21.21
C ARG A 114 -12.75 35.84 -21.65
N LEU A 115 -13.33 34.85 -22.32
CA LEU A 115 -12.61 33.69 -22.83
C LEU A 115 -11.64 34.05 -23.96
N GLU A 116 -12.02 34.93 -24.88
CA GLU A 116 -11.14 35.41 -25.94
C GLU A 116 -9.95 36.21 -25.37
N ALA A 117 -10.21 37.15 -24.45
CA ALA A 117 -9.15 37.87 -23.75
C ALA A 117 -8.16 36.93 -23.04
N TYR A 118 -8.68 35.87 -22.40
CA TYR A 118 -7.86 34.84 -21.78
C TYR A 118 -7.01 34.04 -22.78
N LYS A 119 -7.54 33.74 -23.97
CA LYS A 119 -6.77 33.02 -25.01
C LYS A 119 -5.57 33.86 -25.46
N GLU A 120 -5.78 35.15 -25.67
CA GLU A 120 -4.70 36.09 -26.02
C GLU A 120 -3.66 36.19 -24.90
N GLU A 121 -4.09 36.35 -23.64
CA GLU A 121 -3.21 36.41 -22.48
C GLU A 121 -2.40 35.11 -22.31
N MET A 122 -3.05 33.96 -22.48
CA MET A 122 -2.41 32.65 -22.43
C MET A 122 -1.40 32.46 -23.56
N GLN A 123 -1.67 33.00 -24.75
CA GLN A 123 -0.73 32.95 -25.86
C GLN A 123 0.53 33.78 -25.55
N LYS A 124 0.34 35.03 -25.11
CA LYS A 124 1.44 35.90 -24.63
C LYS A 124 2.25 35.22 -23.52
N PHE A 125 1.59 34.53 -22.59
CA PHE A 125 2.25 33.76 -21.54
C PHE A 125 3.11 32.61 -22.09
N LYS A 126 2.58 31.82 -23.04
CA LYS A 126 3.33 30.71 -23.66
C LYS A 126 4.55 31.20 -24.44
N ASP A 127 4.44 32.35 -25.07
CA ASP A 127 5.51 32.96 -25.86
C ASP A 127 6.59 33.57 -24.95
N SER A 128 6.22 34.10 -23.77
CA SER A 128 7.17 34.61 -22.76
C SER A 128 7.99 33.54 -22.02
N LEU A 129 7.59 32.25 -22.10
CA LEU A 129 8.21 31.18 -21.34
C LEU A 129 9.48 30.65 -22.02
N THR A 130 10.56 30.52 -21.24
CA THR A 130 11.79 29.86 -21.71
C THR A 130 11.59 28.35 -21.90
N PRO A 131 12.37 27.67 -22.77
CA PRO A 131 12.29 26.22 -22.94
C PRO A 131 12.45 25.44 -21.63
N GLU A 132 13.35 25.90 -20.75
CA GLU A 132 13.58 25.31 -19.44
C GLU A 132 12.34 25.45 -18.52
N GLN A 133 11.75 26.64 -18.43
CA GLN A 133 10.52 26.86 -17.67
C GLN A 133 9.35 26.01 -18.20
N LYS A 134 9.27 25.81 -19.52
CA LYS A 134 8.27 24.93 -20.15
C LYS A 134 8.43 23.48 -19.68
N GLU A 135 9.65 22.96 -19.63
CA GLU A 135 9.92 21.60 -19.13
C GLU A 135 9.65 21.47 -17.62
N LEU A 136 10.05 22.45 -16.81
CA LEU A 136 9.73 22.48 -15.38
C LEU A 136 8.22 22.49 -15.12
N LEU A 137 7.45 23.27 -15.90
CA LEU A 137 5.98 23.28 -15.80
C LEU A 137 5.36 21.94 -16.23
N LYS A 138 5.92 21.25 -17.23
CA LYS A 138 5.47 19.91 -17.66
C LYS A 138 5.72 18.87 -16.57
N GLU A 139 6.93 18.82 -16.01
CA GLU A 139 7.26 17.87 -14.95
C GLU A 139 6.46 18.20 -13.66
N ALA A 140 6.28 19.48 -13.30
CA ALA A 140 5.43 19.87 -12.17
C ALA A 140 3.97 19.42 -12.34
N LYS A 141 3.40 19.56 -13.56
CA LYS A 141 2.07 19.04 -13.89
C LYS A 141 2.00 17.52 -13.77
N LYS A 142 3.05 16.82 -14.23
CA LYS A 142 3.16 15.36 -14.13
C LYS A 142 3.25 14.91 -12.67
N GLN A 143 4.13 15.51 -11.85
CA GLN A 143 4.24 15.25 -10.42
C GLN A 143 2.89 15.46 -9.71
N LYS A 144 2.19 16.57 -9.99
CA LYS A 144 0.86 16.84 -9.42
C LYS A 144 -0.19 15.80 -9.84
N ARG A 145 -0.13 15.27 -11.07
CA ARG A 145 -1.02 14.19 -11.53
C ARG A 145 -0.72 12.88 -10.81
N GLU A 146 0.55 12.52 -10.71
CA GLU A 146 1.01 11.32 -9.99
C GLU A 146 0.63 11.39 -8.50
N GLU A 147 0.81 12.54 -7.84
CA GLU A 147 0.38 12.73 -6.44
C GLU A 147 -1.14 12.59 -6.28
N LYS A 148 -1.94 13.11 -7.22
CA LYS A 148 -3.40 12.93 -7.21
C LYS A 148 -3.82 11.48 -7.37
N VAL A 149 -3.18 10.74 -8.29
CA VAL A 149 -3.41 9.30 -8.49
C VAL A 149 -3.05 8.54 -7.21
N LYS A 150 -1.85 8.75 -6.66
CA LYS A 150 -1.42 8.12 -5.40
C LYS A 150 -2.36 8.41 -4.23
N LYS A 151 -2.88 9.65 -4.13
CA LYS A 151 -3.86 10.02 -3.11
C LYS A 151 -5.20 9.31 -3.30
N LYS A 152 -5.66 9.14 -4.55
CA LYS A 152 -6.88 8.40 -4.89
C LYS A 152 -6.71 6.92 -4.57
N GLU A 153 -5.63 6.29 -5.03
CA GLU A 153 -5.31 4.87 -4.74
C GLU A 153 -5.21 4.61 -3.24
N LYS A 154 -4.56 5.50 -2.47
CA LYS A 154 -4.51 5.39 -1.00
C LYS A 154 -5.88 5.51 -0.34
N LYS A 155 -6.80 6.28 -0.91
CA LYS A 155 -8.18 6.39 -0.40
C LYS A 155 -8.96 5.12 -0.70
N GLU A 156 -8.81 4.57 -1.91
CA GLU A 156 -9.44 3.32 -2.34
C GLU A 156 -8.90 2.12 -1.55
N GLU A 157 -7.59 2.02 -1.30
CA GLU A 157 -6.99 0.99 -0.43
C GLU A 157 -7.56 1.08 0.99
N LYS A 158 -7.67 2.29 1.55
CA LYS A 158 -8.28 2.49 2.88
C LYS A 158 -9.73 2.07 2.91
N GLN A 159 -10.49 2.38 1.86
CA GLN A 159 -11.90 2.02 1.76
C GLN A 159 -12.05 0.50 1.67
N LYS A 160 -11.29 -0.17 0.80
CA LYS A 160 -11.23 -1.63 0.72
C LYS A 160 -10.89 -2.28 2.06
N ASN A 161 -9.88 -1.76 2.76
CA ASN A 161 -9.52 -2.27 4.09
C ASN A 161 -10.66 -2.14 5.10
N VAL A 162 -11.48 -1.09 5.00
CA VAL A 162 -12.68 -0.93 5.84
C VAL A 162 -13.78 -1.90 5.42
N GLU A 163 -14.02 -2.07 4.11
CA GLU A 163 -15.01 -2.99 3.54
C GLU A 163 -14.70 -4.45 3.92
N HIS A 164 -13.44 -4.87 3.83
CA HIS A 164 -12.99 -6.20 4.27
C HIS A 164 -12.88 -6.35 5.80
N GLY A 165 -13.17 -5.31 6.58
CA GLY A 165 -13.10 -5.40 8.04
C GLY A 165 -11.70 -5.61 8.61
N LEU A 166 -10.65 -5.11 7.93
CA LEU A 166 -9.25 -5.25 8.36
C LEU A 166 -9.10 -4.76 9.82
N PRO A 167 -8.61 -5.61 10.76
CA PRO A 167 -8.45 -5.22 12.15
C PRO A 167 -7.57 -3.97 12.29
N LYS A 168 -8.01 -3.02 13.12
CA LYS A 168 -7.25 -1.80 13.42
C LYS A 168 -6.03 -2.15 14.25
N ARG A 169 -4.92 -1.45 14.01
CA ARG A 169 -3.69 -1.62 14.80
C ARG A 169 -3.97 -1.40 16.29
N PRO A 170 -3.33 -2.18 17.17
CA PRO A 170 -3.50 -2.03 18.61
C PRO A 170 -2.90 -0.70 19.05
N LEU A 171 -3.44 -0.15 20.14
CA LEU A 171 -2.92 1.07 20.74
C LEU A 171 -1.58 0.79 21.42
N SER A 172 -0.67 1.75 21.35
CA SER A 172 0.59 1.74 22.11
C SER A 172 0.32 2.09 23.58
N SER A 173 1.23 1.73 24.48
CA SER A 173 1.18 2.13 25.90
C SER A 173 0.97 3.63 26.09
N TYR A 174 1.74 4.46 25.37
CA TYR A 174 1.53 5.91 25.32
C TYR A 174 0.12 6.32 24.86
N MET A 175 -0.47 5.63 23.87
CA MET A 175 -1.82 5.96 23.40
C MET A 175 -2.90 5.57 24.41
N PHE A 176 -2.70 4.51 25.20
CA PHE A 176 -3.56 4.20 26.34
C PHE A 176 -3.47 5.28 27.42
N PHE A 177 -2.26 5.76 27.72
CA PHE A 177 -2.06 6.90 28.62
C PHE A 177 -2.72 8.19 28.10
N VAL A 178 -2.57 8.50 26.81
CA VAL A 178 -3.23 9.65 26.20
C VAL A 178 -4.75 9.49 26.30
N ASN A 179 -5.30 8.32 25.97
CA ASN A 179 -6.74 8.08 26.06
C ASN A 179 -7.28 8.15 27.50
N SER A 180 -6.49 7.77 28.51
CA SER A 180 -6.91 7.85 29.91
C SER A 180 -6.88 9.28 30.45
N LYS A 181 -6.10 10.17 29.84
CA LYS A 181 -5.93 11.56 30.26
C LYS A 181 -6.68 12.57 29.39
N MET A 182 -7.01 12.24 28.15
CA MET A 182 -7.69 13.14 27.21
C MET A 182 -8.98 13.73 27.82
N PRO A 183 -9.09 15.07 27.94
CA PRO A 183 -10.17 15.72 28.65
C PRO A 183 -11.44 15.74 27.80
N ASN A 184 -12.55 16.05 28.46
CA ASN A 184 -13.84 16.37 27.86
C ASN A 184 -13.64 17.44 26.75
N PRO A 185 -14.38 17.43 25.62
CA PRO A 185 -14.16 18.33 24.46
C PRO A 185 -14.29 19.84 24.68
N TYR A 186 -14.39 20.28 25.94
CA TYR A 186 -14.64 21.65 26.38
C TYR A 186 -13.41 22.33 27.03
N SER A 187 -12.18 21.85 26.76
CA SER A 187 -10.98 22.55 27.23
C SER A 187 -10.62 23.72 26.30
N ASP A 188 -10.23 24.87 26.87
CA ASP A 188 -9.81 26.06 26.11
C ASP A 188 -8.52 25.85 25.28
N LYS A 189 -7.75 24.80 25.58
CA LYS A 189 -6.49 24.47 24.88
C LYS A 189 -6.74 23.69 23.60
N SER A 190 -5.90 23.93 22.59
CA SER A 190 -5.96 23.16 21.35
C SER A 190 -5.54 21.70 21.57
N ALA A 191 -6.10 20.78 20.78
CA ALA A 191 -5.75 19.35 20.86
C ALA A 191 -4.23 19.11 20.70
N THR A 192 -3.55 19.92 19.88
CA THR A 192 -2.10 19.83 19.66
C THR A 192 -1.31 20.17 20.93
N GLU A 193 -1.67 21.26 21.61
CA GLU A 193 -1.04 21.66 22.88
C GLU A 193 -1.28 20.60 23.95
N TYR A 194 -2.47 20.01 23.97
CA TYR A 194 -2.79 18.95 24.92
C TYR A 194 -1.94 17.70 24.72
N VAL A 195 -1.82 17.21 23.48
CA VAL A 195 -0.96 16.06 23.17
C VAL A 195 0.51 16.36 23.47
N GLN A 196 0.98 17.59 23.27
CA GLN A 196 2.34 17.99 23.65
C GLN A 196 2.55 17.92 25.16
N MET A 197 1.63 18.48 25.97
CA MET A 197 1.70 18.39 27.43
C MET A 197 1.70 16.93 27.91
N LEU A 198 0.82 16.08 27.39
CA LEU A 198 0.83 14.65 27.71
C LEU A 198 2.11 13.95 27.28
N GLY A 199 2.71 14.39 26.16
CA GLY A 199 4.02 13.89 25.73
C GLY A 199 5.15 14.21 26.72
N HIS A 200 5.07 15.35 27.40
CA HIS A 200 5.99 15.71 28.49
C HIS A 200 5.70 14.88 29.75
N GLU A 201 4.43 14.82 30.18
CA GLU A 201 4.01 14.02 31.35
C GLU A 201 4.42 12.55 31.19
N TRP A 202 4.21 11.96 30.00
CA TRP A 202 4.65 10.59 29.71
C TRP A 202 6.17 10.39 29.86
N LYS A 203 7.00 11.38 29.51
CA LYS A 203 8.44 11.26 29.68
C LYS A 203 8.83 11.26 31.16
N GLU A 204 8.16 12.08 31.95
CA GLU A 204 8.40 12.25 33.39
C GLU A 204 7.82 11.12 34.25
N LEU A 205 6.83 10.37 33.74
CA LEU A 205 6.26 9.22 34.45
C LEU A 205 7.31 8.18 34.86
N SER A 206 7.11 7.60 36.04
CA SER A 206 7.90 6.51 36.59
C SER A 206 7.80 5.24 35.74
N LYS A 207 8.70 4.28 35.95
CA LYS A 207 8.65 3.01 35.21
C LYS A 207 7.46 2.17 35.66
N GLU A 208 7.13 2.26 36.93
CA GLU A 208 6.03 1.56 37.59
C GLU A 208 4.69 2.01 37.01
N ASP A 209 4.49 3.33 36.86
CA ASP A 209 3.26 3.88 36.26
C ASP A 209 3.15 3.51 34.77
N LYS A 210 4.28 3.55 34.04
CA LYS A 210 4.34 3.14 32.63
C LYS A 210 4.03 1.67 32.44
N GLN A 211 4.45 0.82 33.37
CA GLN A 211 4.28 -0.63 33.29
C GLN A 211 2.80 -1.02 33.13
N SER A 212 1.90 -0.38 33.89
CA SER A 212 0.46 -0.63 33.76
C SER A 212 -0.06 -0.42 32.33
N PHE A 213 0.41 0.63 31.65
CA PHE A 213 0.05 0.92 30.26
C PHE A 213 0.77 0.02 29.25
N GLU A 214 1.97 -0.46 29.58
CA GLU A 214 2.70 -1.44 28.77
C GLU A 214 2.04 -2.81 28.79
N GLU A 215 1.52 -3.24 29.94
CA GLU A 215 0.74 -4.47 30.08
C GLU A 215 -0.56 -4.40 29.25
N LEU A 216 -1.32 -3.30 29.35
CA LEU A 216 -2.49 -3.06 28.50
C LEU A 216 -2.16 -3.07 27.00
N ALA A 217 -1.01 -2.51 26.62
CA ALA A 217 -0.55 -2.52 25.23
C ALA A 217 -0.12 -3.91 24.75
N ALA A 218 0.47 -4.72 25.64
CA ALA A 218 0.82 -6.11 25.36
C ALA A 218 -0.44 -6.95 25.13
N GLU A 219 -1.42 -6.86 26.02
CA GLU A 219 -2.72 -7.56 25.89
C GLU A 219 -3.43 -7.17 24.58
N ALA A 220 -3.54 -5.87 24.30
CA ALA A 220 -4.16 -5.39 23.06
C ALA A 220 -3.43 -5.88 21.80
N LYS A 221 -2.10 -6.05 21.88
CA LYS A 221 -1.28 -6.57 20.78
C LYS A 221 -1.52 -8.06 20.55
N GLU A 222 -1.69 -8.84 21.62
CA GLU A 222 -2.05 -10.26 21.53
C GLU A 222 -3.44 -10.45 20.95
N GLU A 223 -4.42 -9.70 21.45
CA GLU A 223 -5.80 -9.72 20.94
C GLU A 223 -5.84 -9.34 19.44
N TYR A 224 -5.08 -8.31 19.04
CA TYR A 224 -4.93 -7.95 17.64
C TYR A 224 -4.27 -9.05 16.80
N SER A 225 -3.26 -9.75 17.34
CA SER A 225 -2.59 -10.85 16.62
C SER A 225 -3.56 -11.98 16.32
N LEU A 226 -4.43 -12.33 17.28
CA LEU A 226 -5.48 -13.34 17.10
C LEU A 226 -6.53 -12.87 16.08
N LYS A 227 -7.07 -11.66 16.23
CA LYS A 227 -8.01 -11.06 15.26
C LYS A 227 -7.44 -11.01 13.85
N MET A 228 -6.14 -10.75 13.72
CA MET A 228 -5.47 -10.72 12.43
C MET A 228 -5.34 -12.11 11.80
N THR A 229 -5.02 -13.15 12.59
CA THR A 229 -5.03 -14.55 12.11
C THR A 229 -6.41 -14.91 11.56
N GLN A 230 -7.45 -14.70 12.37
CA GLN A 230 -8.83 -15.01 11.98
C GLN A 230 -9.26 -14.23 10.74
N TRP A 231 -8.88 -12.96 10.65
CA TRP A 231 -9.18 -12.15 9.47
C TRP A 231 -8.48 -12.69 8.21
N VAL A 232 -7.20 -13.09 8.29
CA VAL A 232 -6.48 -13.68 7.15
C VAL A 232 -7.12 -15.01 6.76
N GLU A 233 -7.44 -15.88 7.71
CA GLU A 233 -8.13 -17.16 7.47
C GLU A 233 -9.45 -16.92 6.72
N ASN A 234 -10.32 -16.03 7.23
CA ASN A 234 -11.58 -15.69 6.59
C ASN A 234 -11.42 -15.10 5.18
N MET A 235 -10.40 -14.25 4.96
CA MET A 235 -10.15 -13.66 3.64
C MET A 235 -9.73 -14.70 2.61
N VAL A 236 -8.92 -15.69 3.02
CA VAL A 236 -8.51 -16.81 2.16
C VAL A 236 -9.71 -17.69 1.86
N GLU A 237 -10.48 -18.10 2.87
CA GLU A 237 -11.69 -18.93 2.69
C GLU A 237 -12.78 -18.28 1.82
N GLN A 238 -12.92 -16.95 1.88
CA GLN A 238 -13.88 -16.20 1.05
C GLN A 238 -13.39 -15.97 -0.40
N GLY A 239 -12.16 -16.37 -0.75
CA GLY A 239 -11.55 -16.18 -2.07
C GLY A 239 -11.00 -14.76 -2.31
N ASP A 240 -11.11 -13.86 -1.33
CA ASP A 240 -10.59 -12.49 -1.38
C ASP A 240 -9.13 -12.38 -0.92
N GLY A 241 -8.46 -13.51 -0.64
CA GLY A 241 -7.09 -13.58 -0.16
C GLY A 241 -6.06 -12.87 -1.07
N SER A 242 -6.40 -12.60 -2.33
CA SER A 242 -5.54 -11.85 -3.26
C SER A 242 -5.31 -10.39 -2.86
N ASP A 243 -6.23 -9.79 -2.09
CA ASP A 243 -6.11 -8.43 -1.55
C ASP A 243 -5.32 -8.40 -0.21
N VAL A 244 -5.02 -9.57 0.38
CA VAL A 244 -4.18 -9.67 1.57
C VAL A 244 -2.71 -9.40 1.23
N LYS A 245 -2.05 -8.60 2.08
CA LYS A 245 -0.62 -8.28 1.91
C LYS A 245 0.24 -9.53 2.05
N VAL A 246 1.17 -9.73 1.11
CA VAL A 246 2.13 -10.86 1.12
C VAL A 246 2.86 -10.99 2.46
N SER A 247 3.22 -9.87 3.10
CA SER A 247 3.90 -9.88 4.40
C SER A 247 3.02 -10.46 5.53
N LEU A 248 1.70 -10.31 5.44
CA LEU A 248 0.76 -10.89 6.41
C LEU A 248 0.62 -12.40 6.19
N LEU A 249 0.46 -12.83 4.94
CA LEU A 249 0.43 -14.25 4.58
C LEU A 249 1.71 -14.97 5.03
N GLN A 250 2.88 -14.33 4.83
CA GLN A 250 4.16 -14.87 5.30
C GLN A 250 4.25 -14.98 6.82
N LYS A 251 3.72 -14.00 7.55
CA LYS A 251 3.70 -14.03 9.02
C LYS A 251 2.77 -15.13 9.54
N GLU A 252 1.67 -15.39 8.85
CA GLU A 252 0.75 -16.47 9.23
C GLU A 252 1.35 -17.85 8.97
N LEU A 253 2.03 -18.02 7.83
CA LEU A 253 2.85 -19.20 7.55
C LEU A 253 3.96 -19.41 8.59
N GLU A 254 4.60 -18.35 9.08
CA GLU A 254 5.61 -18.45 10.14
C GLU A 254 5.02 -18.95 11.47
N LYS A 255 3.79 -18.56 11.82
CA LYS A 255 3.09 -19.08 13.01
C LYS A 255 2.75 -20.57 12.90
N LEU A 256 2.61 -21.08 11.68
CA LEU A 256 2.43 -22.51 11.42
C LEU A 256 3.76 -23.28 11.46
N GLU A 257 4.86 -22.64 11.86
CA GLU A 257 6.19 -23.26 11.96
C GLU A 257 6.68 -23.87 10.65
N VAL A 258 6.35 -23.23 9.52
CA VAL A 258 6.80 -23.68 8.20
C VAL A 258 8.33 -23.84 8.18
N PRO A 259 8.86 -25.01 7.76
CA PRO A 259 10.30 -25.22 7.66
C PRO A 259 10.99 -24.15 6.82
N LYS A 260 12.17 -23.73 7.27
CA LYS A 260 12.96 -22.73 6.55
C LYS A 260 13.43 -23.31 5.23
N LYS A 261 13.27 -22.54 4.16
CA LYS A 261 13.70 -22.94 2.81
C LYS A 261 15.17 -23.36 2.80
N ASN A 262 15.45 -24.37 1.99
CA ASN A 262 16.81 -24.82 1.75
C ASN A 262 17.69 -23.68 1.21
N THR A 263 18.95 -23.74 1.60
CA THR A 263 19.99 -22.79 1.22
C THR A 263 20.73 -23.29 -0.01
N SER A 264 20.87 -22.39 -1.00
CA SER A 264 21.67 -22.66 -2.20
C SER A 264 23.16 -22.72 -1.84
N GLY A 265 23.95 -23.51 -2.58
CA GLY A 265 25.41 -23.58 -2.41
C GLY A 265 26.07 -22.21 -2.44
N TYR A 266 25.55 -21.30 -3.29
CA TYR A 266 25.97 -19.90 -3.33
C TYR A 266 25.71 -19.16 -2.00
N GLN A 267 24.53 -19.33 -1.41
CA GLN A 267 24.16 -18.68 -0.14
C GLN A 267 25.04 -19.18 1.00
N ILE A 268 25.25 -20.50 1.08
CA ILE A 268 26.15 -21.11 2.07
C ILE A 268 27.57 -20.55 1.89
N TYR A 269 28.08 -20.49 0.67
CA TYR A 269 29.39 -19.90 0.38
C TYR A 269 29.50 -18.44 0.83
N ARG A 270 28.53 -17.59 0.47
CA ARG A 270 28.53 -16.16 0.84
C ARG A 270 28.44 -15.92 2.34
N HIS A 271 27.73 -16.78 3.08
CA HIS A 271 27.71 -16.72 4.54
C HIS A 271 29.08 -17.02 5.15
N HIS A 272 29.83 -17.97 4.58
CA HIS A 272 31.18 -18.30 5.02
C HIS A 272 32.26 -17.34 4.48
N HIS A 273 32.03 -16.70 3.33
CA HIS A 273 33.00 -15.87 2.61
C HIS A 273 32.37 -14.53 2.23
N LYS A 274 32.14 -13.67 3.23
CA LYS A 274 31.57 -12.32 3.00
C LYS A 274 32.47 -11.46 2.09
N GLU A 275 33.78 -11.53 2.30
CA GLU A 275 34.82 -10.78 1.57
C GLU A 275 35.61 -11.66 0.57
N GLY A 276 35.15 -12.88 0.32
CA GLY A 276 35.82 -13.80 -0.62
C GLY A 276 35.59 -13.46 -2.10
N PRO A 277 36.28 -14.19 -3.00
CA PRO A 277 36.08 -14.05 -4.45
C PRO A 277 34.62 -14.28 -4.85
N LEU A 278 34.25 -13.82 -6.04
CA LEU A 278 32.90 -14.00 -6.53
C LEU A 278 32.63 -15.48 -6.81
N TRP A 279 31.41 -15.95 -6.51
CA TRP A 279 31.02 -17.35 -6.77
C TRP A 279 31.23 -17.75 -8.23
N SER A 280 31.10 -16.81 -9.17
CA SER A 280 31.33 -17.03 -10.60
C SER A 280 32.80 -17.30 -10.96
N THR A 281 33.75 -16.84 -10.14
CA THR A 281 35.20 -17.03 -10.38
C THR A 281 35.76 -18.30 -9.74
N LEU A 282 34.97 -18.99 -8.93
CA LEU A 282 35.37 -20.27 -8.34
C LEU A 282 35.37 -21.37 -9.39
N SER A 283 36.33 -22.29 -9.25
CA SER A 283 36.36 -23.54 -10.02
C SER A 283 35.18 -24.45 -9.63
N ASP A 284 34.83 -25.39 -10.51
CA ASP A 284 33.70 -26.29 -10.25
C ASP A 284 33.99 -27.25 -9.09
N GLU A 285 35.25 -27.62 -8.86
CA GLU A 285 35.69 -28.41 -7.71
C GLU A 285 35.48 -27.67 -6.39
N GLU A 286 35.80 -26.37 -6.33
CA GLU A 286 35.56 -25.53 -5.15
C GLU A 286 34.07 -25.33 -4.89
N LYS A 287 33.27 -25.18 -5.94
CA LYS A 287 31.80 -25.11 -5.84
C LYS A 287 31.21 -26.45 -5.37
N GLU A 288 31.79 -27.57 -5.77
CA GLU A 288 31.30 -28.92 -5.46
C GLU A 288 31.13 -29.13 -3.94
N LYS A 289 32.07 -28.63 -3.13
CA LYS A 289 31.98 -28.67 -1.66
C LYS A 289 30.72 -27.99 -1.14
N TRP A 290 30.37 -26.83 -1.69
CA TRP A 290 29.19 -26.05 -1.27
C TRP A 290 27.90 -26.62 -1.84
N VAL A 291 27.95 -27.16 -3.07
CA VAL A 291 26.84 -27.89 -3.68
C VAL A 291 26.51 -29.13 -2.87
N LYS A 292 27.50 -29.93 -2.46
CA LYS A 292 27.30 -31.08 -1.56
C LYS A 292 26.62 -30.69 -0.23
N LYS A 293 27.01 -29.55 0.36
CA LYS A 293 26.33 -29.01 1.55
C LYS A 293 24.89 -28.59 1.26
N ALA A 294 24.65 -27.91 0.15
CA ALA A 294 23.31 -27.49 -0.26
C ALA A 294 22.39 -28.69 -0.57
N VAL A 295 22.92 -29.76 -1.14
CA VAL A 295 22.18 -31.01 -1.36
C VAL A 295 21.79 -31.64 -0.02
N LYS A 296 22.69 -31.70 0.97
CA LYS A 296 22.34 -32.16 2.32
C LYS A 296 21.26 -31.28 2.97
N ASP A 297 21.37 -29.97 2.80
CA ASP A 297 20.40 -28.98 3.30
C ASP A 297 19.02 -29.14 2.62
N LEU A 298 19.01 -29.46 1.32
CA LEU A 298 17.80 -29.78 0.57
C LEU A 298 17.13 -31.04 1.10
N HIS A 299 17.87 -32.14 1.32
CA HIS A 299 17.29 -33.37 1.90
C HIS A 299 16.74 -33.14 3.31
N ARG A 300 17.41 -32.32 4.13
CA ARG A 300 16.87 -31.90 5.43
C ARG A 300 15.53 -31.19 5.24
N TYR A 301 15.49 -30.18 4.37
CA TYR A 301 14.28 -29.41 4.10
C TYR A 301 13.14 -30.27 3.56
N GLU A 302 13.41 -31.19 2.64
CA GLU A 302 12.41 -32.11 2.08
C GLU A 302 11.78 -32.97 3.18
N LYS A 303 12.61 -33.55 4.07
CA LYS A 303 12.12 -34.35 5.20
C LYS A 303 11.33 -33.50 6.20
N GLU A 304 11.84 -32.33 6.57
CA GLU A 304 11.14 -31.39 7.46
C GLU A 304 9.80 -30.94 6.87
N MET A 305 9.73 -30.70 5.56
CA MET A 305 8.51 -30.34 4.86
C MET A 305 7.50 -31.49 4.82
N GLU A 306 7.93 -32.72 4.59
CA GLU A 306 7.05 -33.90 4.59
C GLU A 306 6.42 -34.12 5.97
N GLU A 307 7.25 -34.10 7.03
CA GLU A 307 6.78 -34.17 8.41
C GLU A 307 5.84 -33.01 8.76
N TRP A 308 6.13 -31.82 8.25
CA TRP A 308 5.29 -30.64 8.47
C TRP A 308 3.95 -30.73 7.74
N TYR A 309 3.94 -31.18 6.48
CA TYR A 309 2.70 -31.38 5.72
C TYR A 309 1.80 -32.41 6.38
N GLN A 310 2.36 -33.51 6.92
CA GLN A 310 1.56 -34.48 7.68
C GLN A 310 0.88 -33.83 8.89
N LYS A 311 1.61 -33.00 9.65
CA LYS A 311 1.04 -32.24 10.78
C LYS A 311 -0.05 -31.25 10.36
N ILE A 312 0.05 -30.69 9.15
CA ILE A 312 -0.96 -29.76 8.62
C ILE A 312 -2.20 -30.51 8.13
N GLU A 313 -2.01 -31.69 7.54
CA GLU A 313 -3.10 -32.61 7.16
C GLU A 313 -3.87 -33.09 8.39
N ASP A 314 -3.17 -33.49 9.45
CA ASP A 314 -3.79 -33.87 10.73
C ASP A 314 -4.60 -32.72 11.36
N LYS A 315 -4.23 -31.46 11.06
CA LYS A 315 -4.94 -30.25 11.50
C LYS A 315 -6.05 -29.81 10.54
N GLY A 316 -6.22 -30.47 9.39
CA GLY A 316 -7.20 -30.12 8.36
C GLY A 316 -6.96 -28.75 7.71
N LYS A 317 -5.71 -28.24 7.69
CA LYS A 317 -5.37 -26.90 7.17
C LYS A 317 -4.63 -26.93 5.82
N THR A 318 -4.67 -28.05 5.10
CA THR A 318 -3.94 -28.25 3.83
C THR A 318 -4.34 -27.22 2.78
N ASP A 319 -5.63 -27.10 2.51
CA ASP A 319 -6.16 -26.24 1.44
C ASP A 319 -5.83 -24.77 1.71
N PHE A 320 -6.01 -24.34 2.96
CA PHE A 320 -5.66 -23.00 3.43
C PHE A 320 -4.17 -22.67 3.22
N VAL A 321 -3.28 -23.59 3.57
CA VAL A 321 -1.83 -23.42 3.40
C VAL A 321 -1.42 -23.37 1.93
N GLU A 322 -1.97 -24.28 1.10
CA GLU A 322 -1.69 -24.31 -0.33
C GLU A 322 -2.16 -23.02 -1.02
N GLU A 323 -3.35 -22.54 -0.66
CA GLU A 323 -3.88 -21.29 -1.17
C GLU A 323 -2.99 -20.11 -0.76
N MET A 324 -2.56 -20.02 0.49
CA MET A 324 -1.60 -18.99 0.93
C MET A 324 -0.30 -19.00 0.11
N PHE A 325 0.27 -20.18 -0.18
CA PHE A 325 1.48 -20.28 -1.01
C PHE A 325 1.26 -19.78 -2.44
N GLU A 326 0.13 -20.14 -3.06
CA GLU A 326 -0.22 -19.66 -4.39
C GLU A 326 -0.53 -18.15 -4.40
N LEU A 327 -1.21 -17.62 -3.39
CA LEU A 327 -1.42 -16.17 -3.21
C LEU A 327 -0.10 -15.41 -3.09
N ILE A 328 0.86 -15.91 -2.32
CA ILE A 328 2.20 -15.31 -2.21
C ILE A 328 2.92 -15.29 -3.55
N LYS A 329 2.81 -16.38 -4.33
CA LYS A 329 3.46 -16.53 -5.64
C LYS A 329 2.83 -15.61 -6.70
N THR A 330 1.50 -15.49 -6.71
CA THR A 330 0.76 -14.64 -7.65
C THR A 330 0.90 -13.15 -7.32
N ASN A 331 0.81 -12.76 -6.04
CA ASN A 331 1.00 -11.36 -5.63
C ASN A 331 2.44 -10.86 -5.82
N LYS A 332 3.46 -11.73 -5.73
CA LYS A 332 4.85 -11.37 -6.11
C LYS A 332 5.03 -11.10 -7.61
N LYS A 333 4.15 -11.65 -8.46
CA LYS A 333 4.17 -11.44 -9.92
C LYS A 333 3.36 -10.21 -10.36
N LYS A 334 2.46 -9.68 -9.52
CA LYS A 334 1.76 -8.42 -9.81
C LYS A 334 2.81 -7.31 -9.88
N PRO A 335 2.96 -6.60 -11.02
CA PRO A 335 3.87 -5.47 -11.08
C PRO A 335 3.41 -4.47 -10.01
N THR A 336 4.32 -4.06 -9.13
CA THR A 336 4.08 -2.94 -8.23
C THR A 336 3.71 -1.76 -9.12
N LYS A 337 2.42 -1.37 -9.11
CA LYS A 337 1.95 -0.17 -9.83
C LYS A 337 2.80 0.99 -9.32
N LYS A 338 3.73 1.45 -10.15
CA LYS A 338 4.70 2.51 -9.83
C LYS A 338 4.08 3.88 -10.00
#